data_AF-A0A7V5KXT7-F1
#
_entry.id   AF-A0A7V5KXT7-F1
#
_cell.length_a   1.000
_cell.length_b   1.000
_cell.length_c   1.000
_cell.angle_alpha   90.00
_cell.angle_beta   90.00
_cell.angle_gamma   90.00
#
_symmetry.space_group_name_H-M   'P 1'
#
loop_
_entity.id
_entity.type
_entity.pdbx_description
1 polymer ?
#
loop_
_entity_poly.entity_id
_entity_poly.type
_entity_poly.pdbx_seq_one_letter_code
_entity_poly.pdbx_strand_id
1 'polypeptide(L)'
;MTQFRAELINEFDRLDKPAEFSVDVQYKLALVKKPGKADIVLTSGEGGEATRIIEVPKDPSRSHPLRRKEVVEEVNDCLKDWGTINGYDIQCINTVYNIRKRPEFFYKGKVKGSPPQYSSAFVDWIIAQHKKNKSFFFQARIKSKQKMIHKNKKEPSVQQRDGLQRA
;
A
#
# COMPACT_ATOMS: atom_id res chain seq x y z
N MET A 1 1.90 8.45 -24.73
CA MET A 1 2.78 7.25 -24.86
C MET A 1 4.16 7.67 -24.42
N THR A 2 4.84 6.91 -23.56
CA THR A 2 6.23 7.19 -23.16
C THR A 2 7.16 7.00 -24.36
N GLN A 3 8.12 7.92 -24.56
CA GLN A 3 9.09 7.87 -25.67
C GLN A 3 9.76 6.49 -25.82
N PHE A 4 10.04 5.84 -24.70
CA PHE A 4 10.59 4.49 -24.64
C PHE A 4 9.78 3.41 -25.37
N ARG A 5 8.44 3.47 -25.27
CA ARG A 5 7.58 2.51 -25.98
C ARG A 5 7.65 2.72 -27.49
N ALA A 6 7.76 3.97 -27.92
CA ALA A 6 7.91 4.30 -29.33
C ALA A 6 9.27 3.84 -29.86
N GLU A 7 10.34 3.97 -29.08
CA GLU A 7 11.68 3.48 -29.43
C GLU A 7 11.72 1.96 -29.59
N LEU A 8 11.14 1.19 -28.66
CA LEU A 8 11.09 -0.27 -28.76
C LEU A 8 10.33 -0.76 -29.99
N ILE A 9 9.18 -0.13 -30.30
CA ILE A 9 8.40 -0.48 -31.48
C ILE A 9 9.22 -0.21 -32.75
N ASN A 10 9.90 0.93 -32.79
CA ASN A 10 10.72 1.35 -33.93
C ASN A 10 11.98 0.48 -34.10
N GLU A 11 12.55 -0.02 -33.00
CA GLU A 11 13.65 -1.00 -33.02
C GLU A 11 13.18 -2.35 -33.59
N PHE A 12 11.99 -2.83 -33.18
CA PHE A 12 11.38 -4.04 -33.73
C PHE A 12 11.14 -3.92 -35.24
N ASP A 13 10.60 -2.78 -35.69
CA ASP A 13 10.34 -2.50 -37.10
C ASP A 13 11.65 -2.43 -37.92
N ARG A 14 12.74 -1.90 -37.35
CA ARG A 14 14.06 -1.83 -38.00
C ARG A 14 14.76 -3.18 -38.14
N LEU A 15 14.54 -4.10 -37.20
CA LEU A 15 15.24 -5.38 -37.16
C LEU A 15 14.59 -6.44 -38.08
N ASP A 16 13.51 -6.09 -38.78
CA ASP A 16 12.75 -6.98 -39.69
C ASP A 16 12.44 -8.34 -39.06
N LYS A 17 12.13 -8.31 -37.75
CA LYS A 17 11.71 -9.48 -36.97
C LYS A 17 10.19 -9.47 -36.91
N PRO A 18 9.48 -10.18 -37.82
CA PRO A 18 8.03 -10.23 -37.73
C PRO A 18 7.64 -10.86 -36.38
N ALA A 19 6.57 -10.36 -35.78
CA ALA A 19 6.04 -10.84 -34.51
C ALA A 19 5.75 -12.36 -34.51
N GLU A 20 5.65 -12.97 -35.70
CA GLU A 20 5.56 -14.40 -35.96
C GLU A 20 6.75 -15.22 -35.43
N PHE A 21 7.92 -14.61 -35.23
CA PHE A 21 9.09 -15.23 -34.57
C PHE A 21 9.29 -14.77 -33.12
N SER A 22 8.33 -14.02 -32.57
CA SER A 22 8.38 -13.61 -31.17
C SER A 22 7.70 -14.66 -30.29
N VAL A 23 8.41 -15.14 -29.27
CA VAL A 23 7.84 -16.01 -28.24
C VAL A 23 7.51 -15.15 -27.03
N ASP A 24 6.27 -15.21 -26.56
CA ASP A 24 5.90 -14.57 -25.30
C ASP A 24 6.62 -15.28 -24.15
N VAL A 25 7.57 -14.59 -23.50
CA VAL A 25 8.28 -15.12 -22.34
C VAL A 25 7.56 -14.65 -21.10
N GLN A 26 6.69 -15.52 -20.57
CA GLN A 26 6.03 -15.28 -19.30
C GLN A 26 7.01 -15.53 -18.14
N TYR A 27 7.67 -14.49 -17.66
CA TYR A 27 8.66 -14.60 -16.59
C TYR A 27 8.03 -14.43 -15.19
N LYS A 28 8.41 -15.30 -14.25
CA LYS A 28 8.11 -15.11 -12.81
C LYS A 28 9.37 -14.63 -12.12
N LEU A 29 9.50 -13.31 -11.94
CA LEU A 29 10.63 -12.73 -11.22
C LEU A 29 10.44 -12.88 -9.71
N ALA A 30 11.45 -13.43 -9.02
CA ALA A 30 11.49 -13.49 -7.57
C ALA A 30 12.76 -12.81 -7.04
N LEU A 31 12.60 -11.85 -6.13
CA LEU A 31 13.74 -11.26 -5.42
C LEU A 31 14.21 -12.26 -4.35
N VAL A 32 15.30 -12.97 -4.62
CA VAL A 32 15.86 -13.97 -3.72
C VAL A 32 17.10 -13.43 -2.99
N LYS A 33 17.18 -13.66 -1.68
CA LYS A 33 18.34 -13.24 -0.86
C LYS A 33 19.61 -14.08 -1.13
N LYS A 34 19.45 -15.28 -1.69
CA LYS A 34 20.57 -16.20 -2.00
C LYS A 34 20.83 -16.18 -3.50
N PRO A 35 21.93 -15.56 -3.98
CA PRO A 35 22.18 -15.38 -5.40
C PRO A 35 22.35 -16.71 -6.16
N GLY A 36 22.84 -17.77 -5.51
CA GLY A 36 23.00 -19.10 -6.15
C GLY A 36 21.71 -19.84 -6.51
N LYS A 37 20.53 -19.22 -6.33
CA LYS A 37 19.23 -19.74 -6.79
C LYS A 37 18.47 -18.74 -7.67
N ALA A 38 19.12 -17.67 -8.10
CA ALA A 38 18.51 -16.65 -8.94
C ALA A 38 18.77 -16.95 -10.42
N ASP A 39 17.76 -16.77 -11.25
CA ASP A 39 17.94 -16.83 -12.72
C ASP A 39 18.66 -15.59 -13.24
N ILE A 40 18.51 -14.45 -12.55
CA ILE A 40 19.20 -13.19 -12.84
C ILE A 40 19.74 -12.60 -11.53
N VAL A 41 21.03 -12.29 -11.48
CA VAL A 41 21.69 -11.64 -10.35
C VAL A 41 22.03 -10.19 -10.75
N LEU A 42 21.46 -9.23 -10.03
CA LEU A 42 21.81 -7.82 -10.15
C LEU A 42 22.89 -7.48 -9.12
N THR A 43 24.06 -7.06 -9.57
CA THR A 43 25.18 -6.63 -8.72
C THR A 43 25.66 -5.25 -9.14
N SER A 44 26.05 -4.43 -8.17
CA SER A 44 26.70 -3.13 -8.42
C SER A 44 28.22 -3.31 -8.46
N GLY A 45 28.87 -2.89 -9.56
CA GLY A 45 30.34 -2.95 -9.72
C GLY A 45 30.80 -2.30 -11.03
N GLU A 46 32.10 -2.07 -11.19
CA GLU A 46 32.69 -1.34 -12.33
C GLU A 46 32.64 -2.09 -13.70
N GLY A 47 32.27 -3.38 -13.72
CA GLY A 47 32.35 -4.23 -14.93
C GLY A 47 31.03 -4.78 -15.47
N GLY A 48 29.88 -4.20 -15.10
CA GLY A 48 28.55 -4.69 -15.51
C GLY A 48 27.93 -3.90 -16.68
N GLU A 49 26.99 -4.52 -17.40
CA GLU A 49 26.13 -3.82 -18.36
C GLU A 49 25.21 -2.83 -17.63
N ALA A 50 24.98 -1.64 -18.21
CA ALA A 50 24.26 -0.56 -17.55
C ALA A 50 22.76 -0.89 -17.35
N THR A 51 22.41 -1.41 -16.18
CA THR A 51 21.00 -1.65 -15.82
C THR A 51 20.31 -0.35 -15.39
N ARG A 52 19.17 -0.01 -15.99
CA ARG A 52 18.32 1.11 -15.55
C ARG A 52 17.18 0.60 -14.67
N ILE A 53 17.14 1.06 -13.42
CA ILE A 53 15.97 0.88 -12.55
C ILE A 53 14.89 1.86 -13.03
N ILE A 54 13.83 1.35 -13.64
CA ILE A 54 12.66 2.16 -13.98
C ILE A 54 11.78 2.27 -12.72
N GLU A 55 12.11 3.22 -11.84
CA GLU A 55 11.18 3.66 -10.82
C GLU A 55 10.10 4.49 -11.52
N VAL A 56 8.94 3.90 -11.81
CA VAL A 56 7.79 4.66 -12.33
C VAL A 56 7.21 5.47 -11.17
N PRO A 57 7.29 6.81 -11.18
CA PRO A 57 6.70 7.62 -10.13
C PRO A 57 5.18 7.41 -10.15
N LYS A 58 4.64 6.73 -9.13
CA LYS A 58 3.20 6.52 -9.00
C LYS A 58 2.58 7.80 -8.47
N ASP A 59 1.77 8.46 -9.28
CA ASP A 59 0.96 9.60 -8.84
C ASP A 59 -0.04 9.13 -7.76
N PRO A 60 0.05 9.65 -6.52
CA PRO A 60 -0.90 9.33 -5.46
C PRO A 60 -2.32 9.75 -5.80
N SER A 61 -2.51 10.80 -6.59
CA SER A 61 -3.83 11.29 -7.00
C SER A 61 -4.56 10.27 -7.88
N ARG A 62 -3.81 9.40 -8.58
CA ARG A 62 -4.35 8.32 -9.41
C ARG A 62 -4.42 6.98 -8.68
N SER A 63 -3.40 6.66 -7.87
CA SER A 63 -3.34 5.37 -7.17
C SER A 63 -4.15 5.34 -5.87
N HIS A 64 -4.24 6.47 -5.18
CA HIS A 64 -4.91 6.65 -3.89
C HIS A 64 -5.71 7.96 -3.89
N PRO A 65 -6.73 8.08 -4.76
CA PRO A 65 -7.49 9.33 -4.89
C PRO A 65 -8.26 9.68 -3.62
N LEU A 66 -8.67 8.68 -2.84
CA LEU A 66 -9.69 8.85 -1.81
C LEU A 66 -9.13 9.35 -0.48
N ARG A 67 -9.83 10.27 0.16
CA ARG A 67 -9.63 10.67 1.55
C ARG A 67 -10.58 9.91 2.46
N ARG A 68 -10.36 9.99 3.79
CA ARG A 68 -11.22 9.31 4.77
C ARG A 68 -12.71 9.63 4.61
N LYS A 69 -13.06 10.88 4.25
CA LYS A 69 -14.45 11.30 4.04
C LYS A 69 -15.07 10.60 2.83
N GLU A 70 -14.35 10.59 1.71
CA GLU A 70 -14.77 9.97 0.46
C GLU A 70 -14.92 8.44 0.61
N VAL A 71 -14.00 7.78 1.34
CA VAL A 71 -14.15 6.35 1.67
C VAL A 71 -15.44 6.06 2.43
N VAL A 72 -15.82 6.93 3.37
CA VAL A 72 -17.07 6.77 4.13
C VAL A 72 -18.28 6.96 3.22
N GLU A 73 -18.24 7.97 2.35
CA GLU A 73 -19.30 8.24 1.38
C GLU A 73 -19.50 7.05 0.43
N GLU A 74 -18.43 6.57 -0.24
CA GLU A 74 -18.53 5.44 -1.17
C GLU A 74 -19.01 4.14 -0.51
N VAL A 75 -18.54 3.84 0.71
CA VAL A 75 -18.98 2.64 1.43
C VAL A 75 -20.45 2.75 1.82
N ASN A 76 -20.90 3.91 2.30
CA ASN A 76 -22.30 4.13 2.64
C ASN A 76 -23.20 4.07 1.40
N ASP A 77 -22.72 4.61 0.27
CA ASP A 77 -23.45 4.54 -0.99
C ASP A 77 -23.60 3.12 -1.51
N CYS A 78 -22.61 2.26 -1.28
CA CYS A 78 -22.70 0.84 -1.63
C CYS A 78 -23.51 -0.01 -0.63
N LEU A 79 -23.64 0.43 0.62
CA LEU A 79 -24.25 -0.33 1.72
C LEU A 79 -25.52 0.35 2.28
N LYS A 80 -26.27 1.07 1.44
CA LYS A 80 -27.45 1.87 1.83
C LYS A 80 -28.47 1.09 2.67
N ASP A 81 -28.65 -0.21 2.38
CA ASP A 81 -29.65 -1.05 3.05
C ASP A 81 -29.20 -1.59 4.42
N TRP A 82 -27.92 -1.46 4.79
CA TRP A 82 -27.41 -2.02 6.04
C TRP A 82 -27.29 -0.98 7.17
N GLY A 83 -26.85 0.23 6.83
CA GLY A 83 -26.70 1.33 7.79
C GLY A 83 -25.48 2.19 7.52
N THR A 84 -25.41 3.31 8.23
CA THR A 84 -24.40 4.35 8.02
C THR A 84 -23.15 4.11 8.86
N ILE A 85 -22.00 3.95 8.19
CA ILE A 85 -20.69 3.99 8.83
C ILE A 85 -20.17 5.43 8.92
N ASN A 86 -19.21 5.67 9.81
CA ASN A 86 -18.59 6.98 9.98
C ASN A 86 -17.05 6.92 9.97
N GLY A 87 -16.39 8.07 10.11
CA GLY A 87 -14.93 8.15 10.10
C GLY A 87 -14.24 7.41 11.26
N TYR A 88 -14.96 7.12 12.35
CA TYR A 88 -14.45 6.31 13.46
C TYR A 88 -14.37 4.83 13.08
N ASP A 89 -15.33 4.32 12.30
CA ASP A 89 -15.28 2.95 11.77
C ASP A 89 -14.02 2.70 10.94
N ILE A 90 -13.70 3.63 10.03
CA ILE A 90 -12.49 3.56 9.22
C ILE A 90 -11.22 3.57 10.10
N GLN A 91 -11.23 4.34 11.20
CA GLN A 91 -10.12 4.35 12.14
C GLN A 91 -9.97 3.01 12.88
N CYS A 92 -11.08 2.38 13.30
CA CYS A 92 -11.06 1.05 13.91
C CYS A 92 -10.51 0.01 12.94
N ILE A 93 -11.00 0.00 11.69
CA ILE A 93 -10.52 -0.91 10.64
C ILE A 93 -9.02 -0.73 10.41
N ASN A 94 -8.57 0.52 10.25
CA ASN A 94 -7.15 0.85 10.07
C ASN A 94 -6.27 0.28 11.19
N THR A 95 -6.76 0.33 12.44
CA THR A 95 -6.04 -0.12 13.64
C THR A 95 -6.04 -1.65 13.78
N VAL A 96 -7.17 -2.29 13.49
CA VAL A 96 -7.31 -3.75 13.62
C VAL A 96 -6.51 -4.47 12.55
N TYR A 97 -6.62 -4.02 11.29
CA TYR A 97 -6.09 -4.71 10.12
C TYR A 97 -4.77 -4.12 9.59
N ASN A 98 -4.18 -3.17 10.32
CA ASN A 98 -2.91 -2.54 9.96
C ASN A 98 -2.88 -1.95 8.54
N ILE A 99 -3.99 -1.35 8.10
CA ILE A 99 -4.16 -0.85 6.73
C ILE A 99 -3.06 0.14 6.34
N ARG A 100 -2.55 0.92 7.29
CA ARG A 100 -1.44 1.87 7.05
C ARG A 100 -0.12 1.20 6.64
N LYS A 101 0.03 -0.11 6.82
CA LYS A 101 1.19 -0.90 6.38
C LYS A 101 0.97 -1.56 5.01
N ARG A 102 -0.20 -1.38 4.41
CA ARG A 102 -0.63 -2.03 3.18
C ARG A 102 -0.60 -1.01 2.04
N PRO A 103 0.49 -0.95 1.25
CA PRO A 103 0.68 0.07 0.21
C PRO A 103 -0.31 -0.06 -0.96
N GLU A 104 -1.02 -1.18 -1.07
CA GLU A 104 -2.12 -1.36 -2.01
C GLU A 104 -3.38 -0.59 -1.61
N PHE A 105 -3.51 -0.23 -0.33
CA PHE A 105 -4.71 0.40 0.26
C PHE A 105 -4.47 1.80 0.77
N PHE A 106 -3.25 2.10 1.21
CA PHE A 106 -2.95 3.32 1.94
C PHE A 106 -1.69 3.98 1.43
N TYR A 107 -1.80 5.29 1.22
CA TYR A 107 -0.68 6.16 0.93
C TYR A 107 -0.64 7.32 1.93
N LYS A 108 0.58 7.66 2.35
CA LYS A 108 0.86 8.89 3.11
C LYS A 108 2.05 9.59 2.48
N GLY A 109 1.83 10.81 2.02
CA GLY A 109 2.89 11.65 1.46
C GLY A 109 4.02 11.86 2.47
N LYS A 110 5.24 12.01 1.95
CA LYS A 110 6.46 12.27 2.74
C LYS A 110 6.47 13.68 3.35
N VAL A 111 5.73 14.62 2.75
CA VAL A 111 5.62 16.00 3.26
C VAL A 111 4.83 16.03 4.56
N LYS A 112 5.37 16.66 5.59
CA LYS A 112 4.71 16.83 6.89
C LYS A 112 3.35 17.51 6.70
N GLY A 113 2.29 16.89 7.23
CA GLY A 113 0.92 17.38 7.06
C GLY A 113 0.19 16.85 5.82
N SER A 114 0.83 16.07 4.96
CA SER A 114 0.13 15.40 3.85
C SER A 114 -1.04 14.57 4.37
N PRO A 115 -2.26 14.76 3.83
CA PRO A 115 -3.41 14.02 4.28
C PRO A 115 -3.23 12.52 3.95
N PRO A 116 -3.74 11.62 4.81
CA PRO A 116 -3.81 10.21 4.49
C PRO A 116 -4.74 9.97 3.30
N GLN A 117 -4.28 9.15 2.37
CA GLN A 117 -4.99 8.79 1.14
C GLN A 117 -5.19 7.28 1.05
N TYR A 118 -6.26 6.88 0.36
CA TYR A 118 -6.70 5.50 0.20
C TYR A 118 -6.99 5.20 -1.27
N SER A 119 -6.77 3.95 -1.66
CA SER A 119 -7.13 3.46 -2.99
C SER A 119 -8.60 3.02 -3.02
N SER A 120 -9.18 2.92 -4.22
CA SER A 120 -10.50 2.30 -4.42
C SER A 120 -10.51 0.84 -3.97
N ALA A 121 -9.39 0.12 -4.14
CA ALA A 121 -9.24 -1.26 -3.67
C ALA A 121 -9.48 -1.41 -2.16
N PHE A 122 -9.24 -0.35 -1.37
CA PHE A 122 -9.57 -0.36 0.05
C PHE A 122 -11.09 -0.37 0.29
N VAL A 123 -11.85 0.40 -0.49
CA VAL A 123 -13.32 0.43 -0.44
C VAL A 123 -13.89 -0.93 -0.84
N ASP A 124 -13.43 -1.49 -1.96
CA ASP A 124 -13.82 -2.82 -2.43
C ASP A 124 -13.57 -3.88 -1.37
N TRP A 125 -12.40 -3.81 -0.72
CA TRP A 125 -12.04 -4.73 0.35
C TRP A 125 -12.99 -4.60 1.55
N ILE A 126 -13.33 -3.39 1.99
CA ILE A 126 -14.29 -3.17 3.10
C ILE A 126 -15.64 -3.80 2.75
N ILE A 127 -16.16 -3.53 1.54
CA ILE A 127 -17.44 -4.06 1.07
C ILE A 127 -17.39 -5.59 1.04
N ALA A 128 -16.31 -6.17 0.53
CA ALA A 128 -16.11 -7.61 0.50
C ALA A 128 -16.05 -8.23 1.91
N GLN A 129 -15.38 -7.59 2.87
CA GLN A 129 -15.37 -8.05 4.26
C GLN A 129 -16.75 -8.01 4.89
N HIS A 130 -17.51 -6.94 4.64
CA HIS A 130 -18.87 -6.82 5.14
C HIS A 130 -19.83 -7.86 4.51
N LYS A 131 -19.68 -8.14 3.21
CA LYS A 131 -20.44 -9.21 2.54
C LYS A 131 -20.15 -10.58 3.13
N LYS A 132 -18.89 -10.86 3.49
CA LYS A 132 -18.48 -12.12 4.15
C LYS A 132 -18.96 -12.21 5.61
N ASN A 133 -18.97 -11.09 6.33
CA ASN A 133 -19.38 -11.03 7.72
C ASN A 133 -20.15 -9.73 8.00
N LYS A 134 -21.46 -9.84 8.18
CA LYS A 134 -22.34 -8.69 8.45
C LYS A 134 -21.99 -7.95 9.74
N SER A 135 -21.39 -8.62 10.73
CA SER A 135 -20.92 -8.02 11.98
C SER A 135 -19.50 -7.43 11.89
N PHE A 136 -18.89 -7.36 10.69
CA PHE A 136 -17.52 -6.90 10.48
C PHE A 136 -17.19 -5.57 11.18
N PHE A 137 -18.01 -4.54 10.99
CA PHE A 137 -17.77 -3.21 11.56
C PHE A 137 -17.84 -3.23 13.09
N PHE A 138 -18.84 -3.91 13.66
CA PHE A 138 -18.97 -4.08 15.10
C PHE A 138 -17.75 -4.80 15.70
N GLN A 139 -17.32 -5.90 15.08
CA GLN A 139 -16.15 -6.64 15.49
C GLN A 139 -14.87 -5.79 15.41
N ALA A 140 -14.72 -4.96 14.37
CA ALA A 140 -13.60 -4.04 14.24
C ALA A 140 -13.58 -3.01 15.39
N ARG A 141 -14.72 -2.45 15.79
CA ARG A 141 -14.83 -1.51 16.93
C ARG A 141 -14.35 -2.16 18.24
N ILE A 142 -14.87 -3.35 18.56
CA ILE A 142 -14.51 -4.06 19.80
C ILE A 142 -13.03 -4.41 19.84
N LYS A 143 -12.50 -5.00 18.76
CA LYS A 143 -11.07 -5.35 18.66
C LYS A 143 -10.17 -4.13 18.73
N SER A 144 -10.57 -3.01 18.13
CA SER A 144 -9.84 -1.75 18.23
C SER A 144 -9.75 -1.27 19.67
N LYS A 145 -10.87 -1.24 20.40
CA LYS A 145 -10.90 -0.85 21.82
C LYS A 145 -9.99 -1.74 22.66
N GLN A 146 -10.02 -3.05 22.44
CA GLN A 146 -9.16 -3.98 23.17
C GLN A 146 -7.67 -3.75 22.88
N LYS A 147 -7.27 -3.53 21.62
CA LYS A 147 -5.87 -3.17 21.29
C LYS A 147 -5.42 -1.88 21.98
N MET A 148 -6.29 -0.86 22.08
CA MET A 148 -5.94 0.40 22.76
C MET A 148 -5.70 0.19 24.26
N ILE A 149 -6.54 -0.62 24.93
CA ILE A 149 -6.36 -0.96 26.34
C ILE A 149 -5.03 -1.68 26.57
N HIS A 150 -4.68 -2.65 25.72
CA HIS A 150 -3.41 -3.38 25.84
C HIS A 150 -2.19 -2.51 25.53
N LYS A 151 -2.33 -1.51 24.65
CA LYS A 151 -1.26 -0.54 24.38
C LYS A 151 -0.99 0.33 25.60
N ASN A 152 -2.04 0.87 26.23
CA ASN A 152 -1.89 1.71 27.42
C ASN A 152 -1.33 0.95 28.64
N LYS A 153 -1.53 -0.37 28.73
CA LYS A 153 -0.89 -1.19 29.77
C LYS A 153 0.60 -1.47 29.55
N LYS A 154 1.10 -1.35 28.31
CA LYS A 154 2.51 -1.59 27.97
C LYS A 154 3.41 -0.37 28.11
N GLU A 155 2.84 0.82 28.27
CA GLU A 155 3.56 2.06 28.55
C GLU A 155 3.16 2.56 29.95
N PRO A 156 3.75 2.01 31.04
CA PRO A 156 3.64 2.67 32.33
C PRO A 156 4.35 4.03 32.24
N SER A 157 3.66 5.05 32.74
CA SER A 157 4.11 6.43 32.86
C SER A 157 5.53 6.52 33.39
N VAL A 158 6.47 6.97 32.55
CA VAL A 158 7.72 7.57 33.00
C VAL A 158 7.35 8.93 33.59
N GLN A 159 7.01 8.94 34.88
CA GLN A 159 6.92 10.13 35.71
C GLN A 159 7.91 9.99 36.86
N GLN A 160 8.72 11.04 37.03
CA GLN A 160 9.74 11.27 38.07
C GLN A 160 11.04 10.46 37.85
N ARG A 161 12.26 11.00 37.97
CA ARG A 161 12.80 12.04 38.87
C ARG A 161 14.04 12.64 38.20
N ASP A 162 14.23 13.95 38.35
CA ASP A 162 15.55 14.55 38.50
C ASP A 162 15.41 15.84 39.31
N GLY A 163 15.28 15.65 40.62
CA GLY A 163 15.77 16.63 41.58
C GLY A 163 16.85 15.96 42.40
N LEU A 164 18.12 16.34 42.21
CA LEU A 164 19.08 16.47 43.30
C LEU A 164 20.36 17.22 42.85
N GLN A 165 20.54 18.39 43.47
CA GLN A 165 21.79 18.94 44.02
C GLN A 165 23.03 19.11 43.11
N ARG A 166 23.45 20.37 42.96
CA ARG A 166 24.87 20.72 43.07
C ARG A 166 25.04 21.93 43.99
N ALA A 167 26.07 21.81 44.80
CA ALA A 167 26.52 22.65 45.90
C ALA A 167 26.88 24.09 45.48
#